data_AF-A0A2V2WHY3-F1
#
_entry.id   AF-A0A2V2WHY3-F1
#
_cell.length_a   1.000
_cell.length_b   1.000
_cell.length_c   1.000
_cell.angle_alpha   90.00
_cell.angle_beta   90.00
_cell.angle_gamma   90.00
#
_symmetry.space_group_name_H-M   'P 1'
#
loop_
_entity.id
_entity.type
_entity.pdbx_description
1 polymer ?
#
loop_
_entity_poly.entity_id
_entity_poly.type
_entity_poly.pdbx_seq_one_letter_code
_entity_poly.pdbx_strand_id
1 'polypeptide(L)'
;MVWRSKNARSASNPYGAKVLRRKGALAQPLLKEGTDEAKGDVTIRLDTHKDLSTITLLAQDALGGLEVWDDEDEKYVAVPVLNDALLVNAGLFLEKWTGGLLEATPHRVRNVKDGSSRCSVVFFCLPNHDAKVEPLLQQDENPSLDAQEGFYAGDLMPVS
;
A
#
# COMPACT_ATOMS: atom_id res chain seq x y z
N MET A 1 -17.50 -2.69 20.42
CA MET A 1 -16.19 -3.05 20.99
C MET A 1 -15.18 -2.94 19.85
N VAL A 2 -14.38 -1.88 19.82
CA VAL A 2 -13.50 -1.54 18.69
C VAL A 2 -12.17 -2.25 18.88
N TRP A 3 -11.85 -3.22 18.03
CA TRP A 3 -10.54 -3.85 18.00
C TRP A 3 -9.60 -2.97 17.16
N ARG A 4 -8.70 -2.24 17.82
CA ARG A 4 -7.53 -1.65 17.16
C ARG A 4 -6.46 -2.73 17.11
N SER A 5 -6.17 -3.27 15.91
CA SER A 5 -5.05 -4.20 15.75
C SER A 5 -3.76 -3.45 16.14
N LYS A 6 -3.18 -3.79 17.29
CA LYS A 6 -1.88 -3.27 17.68
C LYS A 6 -0.82 -4.13 16.98
N ASN A 7 -0.37 -3.68 15.82
CA ASN A 7 0.64 -4.37 15.03
C ASN A 7 2.02 -4.29 15.71
N ALA A 8 2.81 -5.36 15.61
CA ALA A 8 4.14 -5.46 16.19
C ALA A 8 5.13 -4.50 15.49
N ARG A 9 5.65 -3.53 16.24
CA ARG A 9 6.67 -2.57 15.79
C ARG A 9 8.07 -3.11 16.09
N SER A 10 9.03 -2.90 15.18
CA SER A 10 10.45 -3.13 15.50
C SER A 10 11.11 -1.80 15.89
N ALA A 11 12.12 -1.83 16.75
CA ALA A 11 12.90 -0.64 17.11
C ALA A 11 13.54 0.06 15.88
N SER A 12 13.71 -0.68 14.77
CA SER A 12 14.24 -0.18 13.50
C SER A 12 13.17 0.38 12.53
N ASN A 13 11.88 0.28 12.84
CA ASN A 13 10.80 0.86 12.02
C ASN A 13 9.66 1.38 12.92
N PRO A 14 9.88 2.51 13.63
CA PRO A 14 8.91 3.04 14.60
C PRO A 14 7.69 3.73 13.95
N TYR A 15 7.73 4.05 12.65
CA TYR A 15 6.72 4.86 11.93
C TYR A 15 5.97 4.10 10.81
N GLY A 16 5.96 2.76 10.86
CA GLY A 16 4.75 2.03 10.47
C GLY A 16 4.23 2.10 9.03
N ALA A 17 5.06 2.22 7.98
CA ALA A 17 4.67 1.67 6.69
C ALA A 17 4.98 0.15 6.71
N LYS A 18 4.04 -0.72 6.28
CA LYS A 18 4.17 -2.19 6.14
C LYS A 18 5.20 -2.57 5.04
N VAL A 19 6.39 -1.98 5.06
CA VAL A 19 7.50 -2.33 4.18
C VAL A 19 8.24 -3.50 4.83
N LEU A 20 7.95 -4.72 4.39
CA LEU A 20 8.79 -5.89 4.63
C LEU A 20 10.16 -5.65 3.96
N ARG A 21 11.14 -5.22 4.75
CA ARG A 21 12.51 -5.03 4.29
C ARG A 21 13.30 -6.32 4.45
N ARG A 22 13.96 -6.78 3.39
CA ARG A 22 14.96 -7.84 3.49
C ARG A 22 16.08 -7.36 4.42
N LYS A 23 16.43 -8.18 5.41
CA LYS A 23 17.52 -7.92 6.36
C LYS A 23 18.83 -7.72 5.57
N GLY A 24 19.35 -6.48 5.56
CA GLY A 24 20.58 -6.10 4.84
C GLY A 24 20.45 -4.93 3.86
N ALA A 25 19.24 -4.46 3.54
CA ALA A 25 19.06 -3.26 2.72
C ALA A 25 19.32 -2.00 3.56
N LEU A 26 20.51 -1.39 3.40
CA LEU A 26 20.80 -0.05 3.91
C LEU A 26 20.07 0.97 3.03
N ALA A 27 19.14 1.72 3.62
CA ALA A 27 18.43 2.78 2.91
C ALA A 27 18.25 3.98 3.84
N GLN A 28 18.85 5.09 3.44
CA GLN A 28 18.52 6.40 4.00
C GLN A 28 17.33 6.99 3.21
N PRO A 29 16.40 7.70 3.85
CA PRO A 29 15.40 8.48 3.14
C PRO A 29 16.11 9.44 2.17
N LEU A 30 15.78 9.39 0.87
CA LEU A 30 16.27 10.38 -0.10
C LEU A 30 15.59 11.75 0.07
N LEU A 31 14.50 11.81 0.82
CA LEU A 31 13.92 13.06 1.29
C LEU A 31 14.61 13.44 2.59
N LYS A 32 15.42 14.51 2.55
CA LYS A 32 15.92 15.15 3.77
C LYS A 32 14.71 15.52 4.63
N GLU A 33 14.66 15.04 5.87
CA GLU A 33 13.77 15.61 6.88
C GLU A 33 14.05 17.12 6.94
N GLY A 34 13.05 17.93 6.59
CA GLY A 34 13.13 19.40 6.70
C GLY A 34 13.18 20.21 5.41
N THR A 35 12.91 19.67 4.21
CA THR A 35 12.56 20.56 3.08
C THR A 35 11.08 20.93 3.17
N ASP A 36 10.86 22.04 3.87
CA ASP A 36 9.76 23.00 3.79
C ASP A 36 8.48 22.54 3.10
N GLU A 37 7.38 22.62 3.85
CA GLU A 37 6.05 22.81 3.30
C GLU A 37 6.08 24.02 2.36
N ALA A 38 6.28 23.76 1.06
CA ALA A 38 6.01 24.75 0.05
C ALA A 38 4.53 25.12 0.20
N LYS A 39 4.26 26.37 0.55
CA LYS A 39 2.95 27.05 0.47
C LYS A 39 2.47 27.16 -0.99
N GLY A 40 2.42 26.03 -1.68
CA GLY A 40 1.83 25.84 -2.99
C GLY A 40 0.73 24.80 -2.86
N ASP A 41 -0.32 24.94 -3.65
CA ASP A 41 -1.45 24.02 -3.64
C ASP A 41 -0.96 22.59 -3.96
N VAL A 42 -1.18 21.63 -3.04
CA VAL A 42 -0.73 20.25 -3.24
C VAL A 42 -1.57 19.64 -4.35
N THR A 43 -1.01 19.59 -5.56
CA THR A 43 -1.70 19.01 -6.71
C THR A 43 -1.64 17.49 -6.64
N ILE A 44 -2.82 16.86 -6.52
CA ILE A 44 -2.97 15.40 -6.55
C ILE A 44 -2.97 14.92 -8.01
N ARG A 45 -2.07 13.98 -8.33
CA ARG A 45 -1.99 13.33 -9.66
C ARG A 45 -2.88 12.11 -9.77
N LEU A 46 -2.99 11.36 -8.67
CA LEU A 46 -3.85 10.19 -8.55
C LEU A 46 -4.45 10.23 -7.15
N ASP A 47 -5.77 10.24 -7.10
CA ASP A 47 -6.49 10.36 -5.84
C ASP A 47 -6.35 9.10 -4.98
N THR A 48 -6.82 9.21 -3.75
CA THR A 48 -6.87 8.14 -2.75
C THR A 48 -7.59 6.91 -3.31
N HIS A 49 -6.91 5.77 -3.30
CA HIS A 49 -7.51 4.49 -3.67
C HIS A 49 -6.80 3.32 -2.96
N LYS A 50 -7.41 2.14 -3.05
CA LYS A 50 -6.79 0.85 -2.78
C LYS A 50 -6.68 0.10 -4.11
N ASP A 51 -5.62 -0.67 -4.28
CA ASP A 51 -5.43 -1.45 -5.51
C ASP A 51 -6.45 -2.60 -5.57
N LEU A 52 -7.16 -2.70 -6.70
CA LEU A 52 -7.94 -3.89 -7.02
C LEU A 52 -7.01 -4.97 -7.61
N SER A 53 -6.05 -5.42 -6.82
CA SER A 53 -5.07 -6.46 -7.17
C SER A 53 -4.91 -7.48 -6.04
N THR A 54 -4.16 -8.56 -6.28
CA THR A 54 -3.61 -9.39 -5.20
C THR A 54 -2.37 -8.73 -4.65
N ILE A 55 -1.39 -8.46 -5.53
CA ILE A 55 -0.21 -7.66 -5.21
C ILE A 55 0.08 -6.68 -6.35
N THR A 56 0.62 -5.53 -6.00
CA THR A 56 1.11 -4.54 -6.95
C THR A 56 2.62 -4.42 -6.82
N LEU A 57 3.34 -4.50 -7.94
CA LEU A 57 4.77 -4.20 -8.02
C LEU A 57 4.95 -2.83 -8.66
N LEU A 58 5.62 -1.92 -7.96
CA LEU A 58 5.84 -0.56 -8.38
C LEU A 58 7.33 -0.24 -8.46
N ALA A 59 7.79 0.09 -9.67
CA ALA A 59 9.05 0.81 -9.88
C ALA A 59 8.73 2.29 -10.04
N GLN A 60 9.34 3.14 -9.22
CA GLN A 60 9.19 4.59 -9.30
C GLN A 60 10.55 5.27 -9.49
N ASP A 61 10.54 6.39 -10.21
CA ASP A 61 11.73 7.21 -10.35
C ASP A 61 12.12 7.91 -9.02
N ALA A 62 13.25 8.62 -9.06
CA ALA A 62 13.77 9.35 -7.91
C ALA A 62 12.91 10.55 -7.47
N LEU A 63 11.91 10.97 -8.23
CA LEU A 63 11.03 12.08 -7.83
C LEU A 63 10.08 11.64 -6.71
N GLY A 64 9.69 10.36 -6.65
CA GLY A 64 8.79 9.85 -5.62
C GLY A 64 7.37 10.38 -5.76
N GLY A 65 6.75 10.80 -4.65
CA GLY A 65 5.40 11.37 -4.64
C GLY A 65 4.26 10.38 -4.37
N LEU A 66 4.57 9.09 -4.19
CA LEU A 66 3.64 8.14 -3.60
C LEU A 66 3.48 8.45 -2.11
N GLU A 67 2.24 8.48 -1.65
CA GLU A 67 1.89 8.62 -0.24
C GLU A 67 0.90 7.51 0.16
N VAL A 68 1.06 6.98 1.37
CA VAL A 68 0.17 5.97 1.96
C VAL A 68 -0.55 6.58 3.16
N TRP A 69 -1.78 6.15 3.41
CA TRP A 69 -2.54 6.55 4.58
C TRP A 69 -2.03 5.81 5.83
N ASP A 70 -1.75 6.57 6.89
CA ASP A 70 -1.42 6.06 8.22
C ASP A 70 -2.63 6.25 9.14
N ASP A 71 -3.23 5.15 9.60
CA ASP A 71 -4.40 5.17 10.48
C ASP A 71 -4.09 5.62 11.91
N GLU A 72 -2.83 5.57 12.35
CA GLU A 72 -2.46 6.01 13.70
C GLU A 72 -2.33 7.53 13.77
N ASP A 73 -1.67 8.10 12.77
CA ASP A 73 -1.43 9.53 12.65
C ASP A 73 -2.53 10.26 11.87
N GLU A 74 -3.51 9.53 11.33
CA GLU A 74 -4.63 10.02 10.52
C GLU A 74 -4.17 10.96 9.39
N LYS A 75 -3.09 10.58 8.70
CA LYS A 75 -2.47 11.42 7.66
C LYS A 75 -1.83 10.60 6.55
N TYR A 76 -1.57 11.27 5.44
CA TYR A 76 -0.73 10.74 4.38
C TYR A 76 0.76 10.85 4.74
N VAL A 77 1.48 9.74 4.58
CA VAL A 77 2.91 9.64 4.80
C VAL A 77 3.60 9.34 3.47
N ALA A 78 4.63 10.12 3.14
CA ALA A 78 5.41 9.93 1.93
C ALA A 78 6.20 8.63 1.97
N VAL A 79 6.11 7.85 0.89
CA VAL A 79 6.89 6.62 0.76
C VAL A 79 8.29 6.95 0.24
N PRO A 80 9.37 6.53 0.93
CA PRO A 80 10.73 6.79 0.47
C PRO A 80 11.01 6.01 -0.83
N VAL A 81 11.65 6.68 -1.79
CA VAL A 81 12.19 6.02 -2.97
C VAL A 81 13.49 5.30 -2.60
N LEU A 82 13.57 4.03 -2.98
CA LEU A 82 14.74 3.19 -2.78
C LEU A 82 15.35 2.85 -4.15
N ASN A 83 16.66 3.10 -4.30
CA ASN A 83 17.38 2.69 -5.50
C ASN A 83 17.38 1.15 -5.61
N ASP A 84 17.28 0.66 -6.84
CA ASP A 84 17.31 -0.77 -7.18
C ASP A 84 16.29 -1.63 -6.42
N ALA A 85 15.13 -1.05 -6.11
CA ALA A 85 14.06 -1.71 -5.39
C ALA A 85 12.72 -1.59 -6.11
N LEU A 86 11.90 -2.62 -5.93
CA LEU A 86 10.47 -2.57 -6.23
C LEU A 86 9.71 -2.38 -4.93
N LEU A 87 8.74 -1.47 -4.95
CA LEU A 87 7.73 -1.40 -3.91
C LEU A 87 6.69 -2.49 -4.17
N VAL A 88 6.29 -3.18 -3.11
CA VAL A 88 5.23 -4.18 -3.16
C VAL A 88 4.08 -3.70 -2.28
N ASN A 89 2.89 -3.62 -2.86
CA ASN A 89 1.66 -3.31 -2.13
C ASN A 89 0.72 -4.52 -2.13
N ALA A 90 -0.01 -4.72 -1.03
CA ALA A 90 -1.12 -5.67 -0.98
C ALA A 90 -2.36 -5.01 -1.58
N GLY A 91 -3.09 -5.74 -2.42
CA GLY A 91 -4.37 -5.28 -2.95
C GLY A 91 -5.55 -5.94 -2.25
N LEU A 92 -6.76 -5.51 -2.63
CA LEU A 92 -8.03 -5.93 -2.01
C LEU A 92 -8.24 -7.45 -2.01
N PHE A 93 -7.77 -8.16 -3.05
CA PHE A 93 -7.93 -9.62 -3.10
C PHE A 93 -7.06 -10.31 -2.04
N LEU A 94 -5.84 -9.82 -1.80
CA LEU A 94 -4.95 -10.40 -0.77
C LEU A 94 -5.43 -10.05 0.65
N GLU A 95 -5.99 -8.86 0.85
CA GLU A 95 -6.64 -8.50 2.11
C GLU A 95 -7.77 -9.49 2.44
N LYS A 96 -8.64 -9.78 1.46
CA LYS A 96 -9.73 -10.76 1.63
C LYS A 96 -9.20 -12.16 1.91
N TRP A 97 -8.25 -12.67 1.11
CA TRP A 97 -7.68 -14.00 1.30
C TRP A 97 -6.97 -14.18 2.63
N THR A 98 -6.40 -13.11 3.20
CA THR A 98 -5.73 -13.17 4.50
C THR A 98 -6.64 -12.84 5.68
N GLY A 99 -7.93 -12.63 5.43
CA GLY A 99 -8.89 -12.19 6.46
C GLY A 99 -8.52 -10.86 7.10
N GLY A 100 -7.86 -9.96 6.36
CA GLY A 100 -7.42 -8.65 6.84
C GLY A 100 -6.05 -8.62 7.52
N LEU A 101 -5.32 -9.74 7.61
CA LEU A 101 -3.96 -9.75 8.16
C LEU A 101 -3.02 -8.85 7.33
N LEU A 102 -3.13 -8.95 6.00
CA LEU A 102 -2.43 -8.06 5.06
C LEU A 102 -3.42 -7.06 4.48
N GLU A 103 -3.42 -5.86 5.04
CA GLU A 103 -4.33 -4.80 4.61
C GLU A 103 -3.87 -4.15 3.32
N ALA A 104 -4.82 -3.91 2.41
CA ALA A 104 -4.64 -3.05 1.26
C ALA A 104 -4.68 -1.60 1.72
N THR A 105 -3.50 -0.98 1.84
CA THR A 105 -3.39 0.38 2.40
C THR A 105 -3.86 1.42 1.38
N PRO A 106 -4.75 2.37 1.77
CA PRO A 106 -5.09 3.50 0.92
C PRO A 106 -3.85 4.31 0.56
N HIS A 107 -3.75 4.71 -0.70
CA HIS A 107 -2.61 5.47 -1.18
C HIS A 107 -3.02 6.44 -2.28
N ARG A 108 -2.18 7.46 -2.48
CA ARG A 108 -2.37 8.51 -3.48
C ARG A 108 -1.02 8.91 -4.09
N VAL A 109 -1.05 9.65 -5.19
CA VAL A 109 0.16 10.22 -5.79
C VAL A 109 0.01 11.73 -5.89
N ARG A 110 0.96 12.47 -5.32
CA ARG A 110 1.03 13.93 -5.42
C ARG A 110 2.14 14.40 -6.35
N ASN A 111 2.03 15.63 -6.83
CA ASN A 111 3.17 16.33 -7.41
C ASN A 111 4.19 16.66 -6.31
N VAL A 112 5.46 16.39 -6.59
CA VAL A 112 6.57 16.71 -5.67
C VAL A 112 7.26 18.01 -6.06
N LYS A 113 7.26 18.35 -7.36
CA LYS A 113 7.85 19.57 -7.90
C LYS A 113 7.13 19.99 -9.16
N ASP A 114 6.69 21.25 -9.21
CA ASP A 114 6.00 21.80 -10.37
C ASP A 114 6.88 21.74 -11.63
N GLY A 115 6.24 21.44 -12.77
CA GLY A 115 6.90 21.30 -14.06
C GLY A 115 7.80 20.07 -14.22
N SER A 116 7.92 19.20 -13.20
CA SER A 116 8.75 18.01 -13.29
C SER A 116 7.93 16.79 -13.73
N SER A 117 8.44 16.03 -14.71
CA SER A 117 7.80 14.79 -15.15
C SER A 117 8.22 13.64 -14.25
N ARG A 118 7.25 13.05 -13.54
CA ARG A 118 7.43 11.76 -12.83
C ARG A 118 6.94 10.61 -13.69
N CYS A 119 7.74 9.54 -13.75
CA CYS A 119 7.43 8.26 -14.37
C CYS A 119 7.46 7.13 -13.33
N SER A 120 6.54 6.18 -13.46
CA SER A 120 6.54 4.94 -12.71
C SER A 120 6.02 3.81 -13.58
N VAL A 121 6.54 2.60 -13.37
CA VAL A 121 6.07 1.37 -14.00
C VAL A 121 5.36 0.55 -12.94
N VAL A 122 4.11 0.19 -13.22
CA VAL A 122 3.24 -0.54 -12.28
C VAL A 122 2.83 -1.85 -12.92
N PHE A 123 2.98 -2.94 -12.17
CA PHE A 123 2.46 -4.25 -12.53
C PHE A 123 1.44 -4.70 -11.49
N PHE A 124 0.21 -4.96 -11.94
CA PHE A 124 -0.87 -5.48 -11.10
C PHE A 124 -0.96 -6.98 -11.29
N CYS A 125 -0.72 -7.74 -10.23
CA CYS A 125 -0.98 -9.18 -10.20
C CYS A 125 -2.44 -9.38 -9.81
N LEU A 126 -3.24 -9.88 -10.75
CA LEU A 126 -4.65 -10.18 -10.56
C LEU A 126 -4.86 -11.69 -10.44
N PRO A 127 -5.85 -12.13 -9.67
CA PRO A 127 -6.32 -13.52 -9.73
C PRO A 127 -7.03 -13.78 -11.07
N ASN A 128 -7.24 -15.06 -11.40
CA ASN A 128 -8.12 -15.42 -12.51
C ASN A 128 -9.56 -14.96 -12.24
N HIS A 129 -10.34 -14.65 -13.28
CA HIS A 129 -11.73 -14.20 -13.13
C HIS A 129 -12.61 -15.18 -12.36
N ASP A 130 -12.39 -16.49 -12.51
CA ASP A 130 -13.13 -17.56 -11.85
C ASP A 130 -12.55 -17.93 -10.47
N ALA A 131 -11.52 -17.24 -10.01
CA ALA A 131 -10.97 -17.45 -8.67
C ALA A 131 -11.99 -17.01 -7.61
N LYS A 132 -12.35 -17.91 -6.72
CA LYS A 132 -13.15 -17.59 -5.53
C LYS A 132 -12.29 -16.87 -4.50
N VAL A 133 -12.72 -15.68 -4.10
CA VAL A 133 -12.04 -14.83 -3.14
C VAL A 133 -12.77 -14.90 -1.80
N GLU A 134 -12.27 -15.75 -0.93
CA GLU A 134 -12.74 -15.94 0.44
C GLU A 134 -11.53 -16.17 1.37
N PRO A 135 -11.63 -15.84 2.65
CA PRO A 135 -10.48 -15.98 3.54
C PRO A 135 -9.93 -17.41 3.55
N LEU A 136 -8.60 -17.54 3.39
CA LEU A 136 -7.88 -18.82 3.33
C LEU A 136 -7.38 -19.30 4.70
N LEU A 137 -7.27 -18.38 5.67
CA LEU A 137 -6.85 -18.70 7.04
C LEU A 137 -8.04 -19.27 7.83
N GLN A 138 -7.77 -20.19 8.74
CA GLN A 138 -8.81 -20.76 9.62
C GLN A 138 -9.18 -19.76 10.73
N GLN A 139 -10.42 -19.85 11.23
CA GLN A 139 -11.00 -18.96 12.25
C GLN A 139 -10.09 -18.79 13.49
N ASP A 140 -9.42 -19.87 13.89
CA ASP A 140 -8.51 -19.91 15.03
C ASP A 140 -7.20 -19.13 14.78
N GLU A 141 -6.83 -18.91 13.52
CA GLU A 141 -5.64 -18.16 13.09
C GLU A 141 -5.93 -16.68 12.85
N ASN A 142 -7.21 -16.31 12.64
CA ASN A 142 -7.63 -14.92 12.47
C ASN A 142 -9.08 -14.68 12.95
N PRO A 143 -9.28 -14.05 14.13
CA PRO A 143 -10.63 -13.81 14.67
C PRO A 143 -11.47 -12.80 13.86
N SER A 144 -10.92 -12.18 12.81
CA SER A 144 -11.67 -11.29 11.89
C SER A 144 -12.50 -12.05 10.84
N LEU A 145 -12.54 -13.37 10.88
CA LEU A 145 -13.14 -14.23 9.85
C LEU A 145 -14.68 -14.28 9.87
N ASP A 146 -15.32 -13.79 10.91
CA ASP A 146 -16.75 -14.03 11.22
C ASP A 146 -17.79 -13.37 10.29
N ALA A 147 -17.42 -12.64 9.22
CA ALA A 147 -18.38 -11.71 8.61
C ALA A 147 -18.33 -11.55 7.08
N GLN A 148 -17.59 -12.35 6.33
CA GLN A 148 -17.30 -12.01 4.93
C GLN A 148 -17.61 -13.11 3.93
N GLU A 149 -18.76 -12.99 3.25
CA GLU A 149 -19.15 -13.84 2.13
C GLU A 149 -18.10 -13.77 1.00
N GLY A 150 -17.81 -14.93 0.41
CA GLY A 150 -16.90 -15.04 -0.72
C GLY A 150 -17.52 -14.50 -2.01
N PHE A 151 -16.69 -14.02 -2.93
CA PHE A 151 -17.10 -13.55 -4.25
C PHE A 151 -16.14 -14.07 -5.32
N TYR A 152 -16.51 -14.03 -6.60
CA TYR A 152 -15.55 -14.32 -7.67
C TYR A 152 -14.78 -13.06 -8.03
N ALA A 153 -13.47 -13.18 -8.27
CA ALA A 153 -12.67 -12.01 -8.60
C ALA A 153 -13.18 -11.29 -9.85
N GLY A 154 -13.71 -12.04 -10.82
CA GLY A 154 -14.32 -11.50 -12.03
C GLY A 154 -15.54 -10.60 -11.79
N ASP A 155 -16.21 -10.70 -10.64
CA ASP A 155 -17.34 -9.84 -10.28
C ASP A 155 -16.91 -8.39 -10.01
N LEU A 156 -15.64 -8.18 -9.65
CA LEU A 156 -15.06 -6.87 -9.35
C LEU A 156 -14.15 -6.35 -10.46
N MET A 157 -13.69 -7.21 -11.37
CA MET A 157 -12.79 -6.83 -12.46
C MET A 157 -13.57 -6.40 -13.71
N PRO A 158 -13.10 -5.39 -14.46
CA PRO A 158 -13.73 -5.03 -15.73
C PRO A 158 -13.66 -6.21 -16.71
N VAL A 159 -14.74 -6.42 -17.45
CA VAL A 159 -14.75 -7.35 -18.59
C VAL A 159 -14.06 -6.68 -19.77
N SER A 160 -13.07 -7.37 -20.37
CA SER A 160 -12.42 -6.97 -21.61
C SER A 160 -13.29 -7.28 -22.82
#